data_AF-N9LP01-F1
#
_entry.id   AF-N9LP01-F1
#
_cell.length_a   1.000
_cell.length_b   1.000
_cell.length_c   1.000
_cell.angle_alpha   90.00
_cell.angle_beta   90.00
_cell.angle_gamma   90.00
#
_symmetry.space_group_name_H-M   'P 1'
#
loop_
_entity.id
_entity.type
_entity.pdbx_description
1 polymer ?
#
loop_
_entity_poly.entity_id
_entity_poly.type
_entity_poly.pdbx_seq_one_letter_code
_entity_poly.pdbx_strand_id
1 'polypeptide(L)' 'MKLKAMPKIKVRNPVALSPLLQKGGIHETEKPRAQHRRERQNTKQQLRKEVW' A
#
# COMPACT_ATOMS: atom_id res chain seq x y z
N MET A 1 -22.46 -4.71 -33.36
CA MET A 1 -21.64 -3.47 -33.39
C MET A 1 -20.17 -3.87 -33.37
N LYS A 2 -19.36 -3.44 -34.35
CA LYS A 2 -17.92 -3.73 -34.34
C LYS A 2 -17.23 -2.74 -33.38
N LEU A 3 -16.68 -3.24 -32.28
CA LEU A 3 -15.89 -2.44 -31.35
C LEU A 3 -14.60 -2.00 -32.07
N LYS A 4 -14.38 -0.69 -32.19
CA LYS A 4 -13.12 -0.15 -32.73
C LYS A 4 -11.97 -0.60 -31.82
N ALA A 5 -10.90 -1.11 -32.40
CA ALA A 5 -9.71 -1.49 -31.65
C ALA A 5 -9.15 -0.25 -30.93
N MET A 6 -9.08 -0.32 -29.59
CA MET A 6 -8.49 0.77 -28.81
C MET A 6 -6.99 0.85 -29.07
N PRO A 7 -6.41 2.07 -29.16
CA PRO A 7 -4.98 2.23 -29.35
C PRO A 7 -4.23 1.65 -28.15
N LYS A 8 -3.27 0.75 -28.41
CA LYS A 8 -2.35 0.25 -27.38
C LYS A 8 -1.57 1.45 -26.83
N ILE A 9 -1.80 1.78 -25.56
CA ILE A 9 -1.06 2.82 -24.85
C ILE A 9 0.41 2.39 -24.86
N LYS A 10 1.23 3.08 -25.66
CA LYS A 10 2.67 2.88 -25.65
C LYS A 10 3.17 3.36 -24.30
N VAL A 11 3.69 2.45 -23.47
CA VAL A 11 4.36 2.81 -22.23
C VAL A 11 5.57 3.66 -22.60
N ARG A 12 5.47 4.98 -22.40
CA ARG A 12 6.49 5.94 -22.84
C ARG A 12 7.86 5.72 -22.15
N ASN A 13 7.90 4.91 -21.09
CA ASN A 13 9.12 4.51 -20.40
C ASN A 13 8.99 3.07 -19.82
N PRO A 14 9.55 2.04 -20.46
CA PRO A 14 9.50 0.66 -19.94
C PRO A 14 10.29 0.50 -18.64
N VAL A 15 11.27 1.38 -18.37
CA VAL A 15 12.12 1.36 -17.17
C VAL A 15 11.33 1.75 -15.91
N ALA A 16 10.24 2.52 -16.06
CA ALA A 16 9.32 2.84 -14.96
C ALA A 16 8.50 1.63 -14.48
N LEU A 17 8.44 0.55 -15.26
CA LEU A 17 7.84 -0.72 -14.87
C LEU A 17 8.83 -1.64 -14.14
N SER A 18 10.12 -1.29 -14.10
CA SER A 18 11.09 -2.09 -13.36
C SER A 18 10.76 -2.02 -11.86
N PRO A 19 10.77 -3.17 -11.15
CA PRO A 19 10.54 -3.20 -9.71
C PRO A 19 11.53 -2.33 -8.92
N LEU A 20 12.71 -2.05 -9.50
CA LEU A 20 13.76 -1.21 -8.91
C LEU A 20 13.44 0.29 -8.97
N LEU A 21 12.70 0.76 -9.99
CA LEU A 21 12.26 2.16 -10.12
C LEU A 21 10.85 2.43 -9.62
N GLN A 22 10.05 1.38 -9.39
CA GLN A 22 8.82 1.52 -8.60
C GLN A 22 9.26 1.95 -7.20
N LYS A 23 9.02 3.22 -6.84
CA LYS A 23 9.12 3.73 -5.45
C LYS A 23 8.07 3.08 -4.53
N GLY A 24 7.82 1.79 -4.69
CA GLY A 24 6.82 0.98 -4.00
C GLY A 24 7.25 -0.48 -3.85
N GLY A 25 8.54 -0.79 -3.98
CA GLY A 25 9.10 -2.10 -3.65
C GLY A 25 9.92 -2.02 -2.35
N ILE A 26 9.72 -2.99 -1.44
CA ILE A 26 10.49 -3.33 -0.21
C ILE A 26 10.65 -2.21 0.85
N HIS A 27 10.50 -0.95 0.45
CA HIS A 27 10.61 0.27 1.23
C HIS A 27 9.34 1.12 1.16
N GLU A 28 8.18 0.53 0.84
CA GLU A 28 6.90 1.00 1.42
C GLU A 28 7.09 0.88 2.93
N THR A 29 7.71 1.90 3.50
CA THR A 29 8.14 1.96 4.89
C THR A 29 6.95 1.54 5.73
N GLU A 30 7.16 0.57 6.60
CA GLU A 30 6.20 0.18 7.64
C GLU A 30 5.62 1.46 8.20
N LYS A 31 4.37 1.79 7.86
CA LYS A 31 3.81 3.12 8.14
C LYS A 31 3.83 3.28 9.66
N PRO A 32 4.80 3.97 10.28
CA PRO A 32 5.06 3.80 11.71
C PRO A 32 3.89 4.39 12.49
N ARG A 33 3.26 5.43 11.92
CA ARG A 33 2.00 6.00 12.41
C ARG A 33 0.83 5.01 12.40
N ALA A 34 0.72 4.16 11.38
CA ALA A 34 -0.32 3.15 11.29
C ALA A 34 -0.08 2.03 12.31
N GLN A 35 1.17 1.63 12.51
CA GLN A 35 1.57 0.68 13.54
C GLN A 35 1.28 1.22 14.95
N HIS A 36 1.76 2.41 15.30
CA HIS A 36 1.49 3.05 16.59
C HIS A 36 -0.01 3.25 16.85
N ARG A 37 -0.82 3.48 15.81
CA ARG A 37 -2.29 3.55 15.96
C ARG A 37 -2.88 2.19 16.34
N ARG A 38 -2.43 1.10 15.72
CA ARG A 38 -2.88 -0.26 16.05
C ARG A 38 -2.48 -0.65 17.47
N GLU A 39 -1.23 -0.40 17.85
CA GLU A 39 -0.72 -0.70 19.19
C GLU A 39 -1.54 0.01 20.27
N ARG A 40 -1.77 1.32 20.13
CA ARG A 40 -2.62 2.08 21.08
C ARG A 40 -4.04 1.55 21.19
N GLN A 41 -4.63 1.13 20.07
CA GLN A 41 -5.97 0.52 20.08
C GLN A 41 -5.96 -0.81 20.83
N ASN A 42 -4.95 -1.65 20.59
CA ASN A 42 -4.83 -2.95 21.25
C ASN A 42 -4.60 -2.80 22.75
N THR A 43 -3.67 -1.94 23.18
CA THR A 43 -3.43 -1.65 24.60
C THR A 43 -4.68 -1.10 25.29
N LYS A 44 -5.43 -0.19 24.65
CA LYS A 44 -6.69 0.32 25.20
C LYS A 44 -7.73 -0.79 25.38
N GLN A 45 -7.80 -1.76 24.46
CA GLN A 45 -8.70 -2.90 24.59
C GLN A 45 -8.27 -3.85 25.71
N GLN A 46 -6.96 -4.12 25.85
CA GLN A 46 -6.42 -4.95 26.92
C GLN A 46 -6.71 -4.34 28.29
N LEU A 47 -6.41 -3.05 28.49
CA LEU A 47 -6.70 -2.35 29.74
C LEU A 47 -8.19 -2.37 30.11
N ARG A 48 -9.09 -2.30 29.11
CA ARG A 48 -10.54 -2.43 29.34
C ARG A 48 -10.98 -3.82 29.74
N LYS A 49 -10.23 -4.86 29.36
CA LYS A 49 -10.51 -6.26 29.72
C LYS A 49 -9.95 -6.62 31.10
N GLU A 50 -8.81 -6.02 31.47
CA GLU A 50 -8.15 -6.26 32.75
C GLU A 50 -8.81 -5.53 33.92
N VAL A 51 -9.58 -4.47 33.67
CA VAL A 51 -10.50 -3.88 34.65
C VAL A 51 -11.77 -4.75 34.71
N TRP A 52 -11.68 -5.86 35.42
CA TRP A 52 -12.81 -6.63 35.94
C TRP A 52 -12.69 -6.74 37.45
#